data_AF-A0A316R3I9-F1
#
_entry.id   AF-A0A316R3I9-F1
#
_cell.length_a   1.000
_cell.length_b   1.000
_cell.length_c   1.000
_cell.angle_alpha   90.00
_cell.angle_beta   90.00
_cell.angle_gamma   90.00
#
_symmetry.space_group_name_H-M   'P 1'
#
loop_
_entity.id
_entity.type
_entity.pdbx_description
1 polymer ?
#
loop_
_entity_poly.entity_id
_entity_poly.type
_entity_poly.pdbx_seq_one_letter_code
_entity_poly.pdbx_strand_id
1 'polypeptide(L)'
;MKSQTSQVARSCRIREWASMVQECRNRPNGMSVDEWCQANNITKANYYYRFAQVRKACLDSIPSNAVKHAIIPVPTELMHTEPESTAVDSNSALI
;
A
#
# COMPACT_ATOMS: atom_id res chain seq x y z
N MET A 1 -22.75 -13.97 -16.17
CA MET A 1 -22.17 -14.74 -15.05
C MET A 1 -20.74 -15.13 -15.42
N LYS A 2 -19.79 -15.08 -14.48
CA LYS A 2 -18.42 -15.57 -14.73
C LYS A 2 -18.40 -17.09 -14.56
N SER A 3 -17.75 -17.83 -15.47
CA SER A 3 -17.62 -19.29 -15.33
C SER A 3 -16.73 -19.65 -14.13
N GLN A 4 -16.94 -20.84 -13.55
CA GLN A 4 -16.11 -21.34 -12.44
C GLN A 4 -14.61 -21.31 -12.80
N THR A 5 -14.26 -21.76 -14.01
CA THR A 5 -12.87 -21.71 -14.51
C THR A 5 -12.32 -20.28 -14.54
N SER A 6 -13.10 -19.31 -15.01
CA SER A 6 -12.67 -17.91 -15.05
C SER A 6 -12.49 -17.29 -13.66
N GLN A 7 -13.30 -17.72 -12.67
CA GLN A 7 -13.17 -17.31 -11.29
C GLN A 7 -11.88 -17.88 -10.68
N VAL A 8 -11.62 -19.18 -10.85
CA VAL A 8 -10.39 -19.82 -10.36
C VAL A 8 -9.16 -19.19 -11.00
N ALA A 9 -9.16 -18.96 -12.32
CA ALA A 9 -8.05 -18.30 -13.02
C ALA A 9 -7.82 -16.86 -12.55
N ARG A 10 -8.88 -16.13 -12.15
CA ARG A 10 -8.72 -14.82 -11.51
C ARG A 10 -8.07 -14.97 -10.13
N SER A 11 -8.54 -15.88 -9.30
CA SER A 11 -8.01 -16.10 -7.94
C SER A 11 -6.54 -16.52 -7.96
N CYS A 12 -6.12 -17.35 -8.92
CA CYS A 12 -4.69 -17.70 -9.08
C CYS A 12 -3.83 -16.48 -9.37
N ARG A 13 -4.21 -15.66 -10.36
CA ARG A 13 -3.49 -14.41 -10.69
C ARG A 13 -3.41 -13.46 -9.50
N ILE A 14 -4.49 -13.30 -8.74
CA ILE A 14 -4.49 -12.45 -7.55
C ILE A 14 -3.49 -12.95 -6.50
N ARG A 15 -3.39 -14.26 -6.27
CA ARG A 15 -2.41 -14.83 -5.33
C ARG A 15 -0.97 -14.59 -5.79
N GLU A 16 -0.69 -14.82 -7.08
CA GLU A 16 0.63 -14.54 -7.66
C GLU A 16 1.00 -13.05 -7.53
N TRP A 17 0.06 -12.16 -7.86
CA TRP A 17 0.28 -10.73 -7.72
C TRP A 17 0.44 -10.28 -6.27
N ALA A 18 -0.22 -10.94 -5.32
CA ALA A 18 -0.03 -10.67 -3.90
C ALA A 18 1.41 -11.01 -3.44
N SER A 19 1.99 -12.12 -3.91
CA SER A 19 3.41 -12.44 -3.66
C SER A 19 4.33 -11.36 -4.22
N MET A 20 4.15 -11.02 -5.50
CA MET A 20 4.92 -9.98 -6.18
C MET A 20 4.84 -8.61 -5.45
N VAL A 21 3.64 -8.23 -4.99
CA VAL A 21 3.45 -7.00 -4.21
C VAL A 21 4.21 -7.07 -2.89
N GLN A 22 4.18 -8.22 -2.20
CA GLN A 22 4.88 -8.40 -0.93
C GLN A 22 6.40 -8.36 -1.12
N GLU A 23 6.92 -8.98 -2.17
CA GLU A 23 8.34 -8.92 -2.54
C GLU A 23 8.78 -7.48 -2.82
N CYS A 24 7.99 -6.71 -3.59
CA CYS A 24 8.28 -5.30 -3.82
C CYS A 24 8.22 -4.47 -2.53
N ARG A 25 7.32 -4.78 -1.60
CA ARG A 25 7.26 -4.11 -0.27
C ARG A 25 8.48 -4.43 0.60
N ASN A 26 9.06 -5.61 0.41
CA ASN A 26 10.25 -6.09 1.11
C ASN A 26 11.56 -5.77 0.36
N ARG A 27 11.53 -4.88 -0.63
CA ARG A 27 12.73 -4.45 -1.35
C ARG A 27 13.74 -3.76 -0.40
N PRO A 28 15.05 -3.79 -0.72
CA PRO A 28 16.07 -3.13 0.09
C PRO A 28 15.78 -1.65 0.32
N ASN A 29 16.18 -1.14 1.49
CA ASN A 29 16.08 0.29 1.81
C ASN A 29 16.84 1.12 0.77
N GLY A 30 16.23 2.20 0.30
CA GLY A 30 16.78 3.04 -0.76
C GLY A 30 16.42 2.59 -2.18
N MET A 31 15.95 1.35 -2.38
CA MET A 31 15.46 0.91 -3.68
C MET A 31 14.07 1.48 -3.97
N SER A 32 13.92 2.12 -5.12
CA SER A 32 12.63 2.61 -5.60
C SER A 32 11.77 1.47 -6.16
N VAL A 33 10.46 1.71 -6.27
CA VAL A 33 9.53 0.77 -6.92
C VAL A 33 9.88 0.61 -8.40
N ASP A 34 10.38 1.66 -9.06
CA ASP A 34 10.70 1.62 -10.49
C ASP A 34 11.90 0.70 -10.76
N GLU A 35 12.98 0.85 -9.98
CA GLU A 35 14.15 -0.03 -10.06
C GLU A 35 13.77 -1.50 -9.78
N TRP A 36 12.90 -1.74 -8.79
CA TRP A 36 12.42 -3.09 -8.51
C TRP A 36 11.61 -3.65 -9.69
N CYS A 37 10.75 -2.83 -10.31
CA CYS A 37 9.98 -3.25 -11.49
C CYS A 37 10.89 -3.60 -12.68
N GLN A 38 11.92 -2.78 -12.93
CA GLN A 38 12.92 -3.04 -13.97
C GLN A 38 13.66 -4.36 -13.73
N ALA A 39 14.14 -4.60 -12.50
CA ALA A 39 14.82 -5.84 -12.12
C ALA A 39 13.92 -7.09 -12.24
N ASN A 40 12.60 -6.92 -12.09
CA ASN A 40 11.61 -7.99 -12.17
C ASN A 40 10.91 -8.09 -13.53
N ASN A 41 11.42 -7.37 -14.55
CA ASN A 41 10.89 -7.38 -15.92
C ASN A 41 9.39 -7.05 -16.01
N ILE A 42 8.92 -6.10 -15.19
CA ILE A 42 7.56 -5.57 -15.26
C ILE A 42 7.58 -4.05 -15.43
N THR A 43 6.55 -3.52 -16.07
CA THR A 43 6.39 -2.06 -16.12
C THR A 43 5.79 -1.54 -14.82
N LYS A 44 6.16 -0.33 -14.41
CA LYS A 44 5.59 0.36 -13.24
C LYS A 44 4.06 0.46 -13.31
N ALA A 45 3.51 0.69 -14.50
CA ALA A 45 2.06 0.71 -14.72
C ALA A 45 1.42 -0.66 -14.42
N ASN A 46 2.04 -1.76 -14.85
CA ASN A 46 1.55 -3.11 -14.57
C ASN A 46 1.62 -3.43 -13.08
N TYR A 47 2.71 -3.04 -12.41
CA TYR A 47 2.83 -3.15 -10.96
C TYR A 47 1.65 -2.49 -10.23
N TYR A 48 1.37 -1.21 -10.49
CA TYR A 48 0.29 -0.51 -9.79
C TYR A 48 -1.10 -1.03 -10.17
N TYR A 49 -1.30 -1.48 -11.41
CA TYR A 49 -2.53 -2.18 -11.80
C TYR A 49 -2.73 -3.45 -10.97
N ARG A 50 -1.70 -4.31 -10.86
CA ARG A 50 -1.74 -5.55 -10.06
C ARG A 50 -1.98 -5.25 -8.58
N PHE A 51 -1.30 -4.24 -8.04
CA PHE A 51 -1.47 -3.80 -6.66
C PHE A 51 -2.92 -3.37 -6.38
N ALA A 52 -3.51 -2.56 -7.27
CA ALA A 52 -4.91 -2.16 -7.15
C ALA A 52 -5.88 -3.35 -7.21
N GLN A 53 -5.62 -4.33 -8.07
CA GLN A 53 -6.44 -5.56 -8.15
C GLN A 53 -6.33 -6.41 -6.88
N VAL A 54 -5.14 -6.54 -6.31
CA VAL A 54 -4.93 -7.24 -5.03
C VAL A 54 -5.69 -6.54 -3.90
N ARG A 55 -5.54 -5.21 -3.78
CA ARG A 55 -6.27 -4.42 -2.77
C ARG A 55 -7.78 -4.59 -2.91
N LYS A 56 -8.30 -4.53 -4.14
CA LYS A 56 -9.73 -4.74 -4.41
C LYS A 56 -10.19 -6.14 -3.97
N ALA A 57 -9.43 -7.19 -4.33
CA ALA A 57 -9.78 -8.56 -3.95
C ALA A 57 -9.78 -8.77 -2.42
N CYS A 58 -8.85 -8.13 -1.70
CA CYS A 58 -8.86 -8.14 -0.24
C CYS A 58 -10.13 -7.49 0.32
N LEU A 59 -10.50 -6.31 -0.18
CA LEU A 59 -11.71 -5.61 0.27
C LEU A 59 -12.98 -6.40 -0.06
N ASP A 60 -13.08 -6.97 -1.27
CA ASP A 60 -14.22 -7.80 -1.69
C ASP A 60 -14.37 -9.08 -0.83
N SER A 61 -13.31 -9.53 -0.14
CA SER A 61 -13.34 -10.69 0.75
C SER A 61 -13.82 -10.39 2.17
N ILE A 62 -13.84 -9.11 2.56
CA ILE A 62 -14.36 -8.70 3.87
C ILE A 62 -15.89 -8.78 3.79
N PRO A 63 -16.53 -9.64 4.61
CA PRO A 63 -17.96 -9.80 4.51
C PRO A 63 -18.65 -8.51 5.01
N SER A 64 -19.67 -8.05 4.27
CA SER A 64 -20.32 -6.76 4.51
C SER A 64 -20.92 -6.59 5.92
N ASN A 65 -21.17 -7.70 6.63
CA ASN A 65 -21.69 -7.73 7.99
C ASN A 65 -20.59 -7.73 9.07
N ALA A 66 -19.31 -7.94 8.72
CA ALA A 66 -18.21 -7.95 9.69
C ALA A 66 -17.78 -6.55 10.13
N VAL A 67 -18.17 -5.50 9.39
CA VAL A 67 -17.77 -4.13 9.73
C VAL A 67 -18.96 -3.26 10.07
N LYS A 68 -19.55 -3.53 11.25
CA LYS A 68 -20.18 -2.45 12.03
C LYS A 68 -19.03 -1.55 12.50
N HIS A 69 -18.60 -0.60 11.68
CA HIS A 69 -17.72 0.46 12.14
C HIS A 69 -18.50 1.24 13.20
N ALA A 70 -18.32 0.88 14.47
CA ALA A 70 -18.81 1.70 15.56
C ALA A 70 -18.09 3.05 15.43
N ILE A 71 -18.86 4.11 15.20
CA ILE A 71 -18.33 5.47 15.28
C ILE A 71 -18.08 5.71 16.77
N ILE A 72 -16.82 5.58 17.19
CA ILE A 72 -16.41 5.82 18.57
C ILE A 72 -15.84 7.25 18.63
N PRO A 73 -16.29 8.10 19.55
CA PRO A 73 -15.66 9.40 19.77
C PRO A 73 -14.16 9.23 20.03
N VAL A 74 -13.32 9.94 19.28
CA VAL A 74 -11.88 10.01 19.54
C VAL A 74 -11.69 10.93 20.75
N PRO A 75 -10.98 10.49 21.82
CA PRO A 75 -10.66 11.36 22.94
C PRO A 75 -9.95 12.63 22.49
N THR A 76 -10.41 13.78 22.98
CA THR A 76 -9.85 15.11 22.68
C THR A 76 -8.37 15.22 22.99
N GLU A 77 -7.92 14.49 24.02
CA GLU A 77 -6.51 14.42 24.45
C GLU A 77 -5.58 13.90 23.34
N LEU A 78 -6.10 13.15 22.36
CA LEU A 78 -5.34 12.63 21.22
C LEU A 78 -5.29 13.60 20.03
N MET A 79 -6.02 14.71 20.09
CA MET A 79 -6.14 15.68 18.99
C MET A 79 -5.14 16.83 19.09
N HIS A 80 -4.31 16.88 20.14
CA HIS A 80 -3.25 17.87 20.28
C HIS A 80 -2.07 17.55 19.35
N THR A 81 -2.03 18.20 18.20
CA THR A 81 -0.79 18.37 17.44
C THR A 81 -0.08 19.57 18.05
N GLU A 82 0.93 19.35 18.88
CA GLU A 82 1.89 20.42 19.23
C GLU A 82 2.56 20.89 17.94
N PRO A 83 2.41 22.16 17.52
CA PRO A 83 3.25 22.72 16.49
C PRO A 83 4.58 23.06 17.15
N GLU A 84 5.55 22.15 17.13
CA GLU A 84 6.92 22.52 17.47
C GLU A 84 7.52 23.35 16.31
N SER A 85 7.19 24.64 16.35
CA SER A 85 7.92 25.71 15.72
C SER A 85 9.13 26.04 16.60
N THR A 86 10.33 25.62 16.20
CA THR A 86 11.55 26.32 16.60
C THR A 86 12.49 26.51 15.40
N ALA A 87 12.47 27.75 14.91
CA ALA A 87 13.59 28.54 14.40
C ALA A 87 14.60 27.90 13.43
N VAL A 88 14.46 28.28 12.16
CA VAL A 88 15.62 28.61 11.32
C VAL A 88 16.42 29.69 12.01
N ASP A 89 17.70 29.43 12.30
CA ASP A 89 18.70 30.49 12.42
C ASP A 89 19.90 30.10 11.57
N SER A 90 20.14 30.90 10.54
CA SER A 90 21.33 30.84 9.72
C SER A 90 22.45 31.50 10.51
N ASN A 91 23.56 30.80 10.76
CA ASN A 91 24.85 31.48 10.92
C ASN A 91 26.02 30.60 10.43
N SER A 92 26.59 31.14 9.36
CA SER A 92 27.93 31.04 8.76
C SER A 92 29.10 30.57 9.64
N ALA A 93 30.15 30.12 8.91
CA ALA A 93 31.57 29.97 9.28
C ALA A 93 31.94 28.67 10.05
N LEU A 94 33.06 27.97 9.82
CA LEU A 94 34.29 28.21 9.05
C LEU A 94 35.09 26.88 9.07
N ILE A 95 35.84 26.60 7.99
CA ILE A 95 36.92 25.59 7.82
C ILE A 95 36.50 24.15 7.52
#